data_AF-A0A920SJH6-F1
#
_entry.id   AF-A0A920SJH6-F1
#
_cell.length_a   1.000
_cell.length_b   1.000
_cell.length_c   1.000
_cell.angle_alpha   90.00
_cell.angle_beta   90.00
_cell.angle_gamma   90.00
#
_symmetry.space_group_name_H-M   'P 1'
#
loop_
_entity.id
_entity.type
_entity.pdbx_description
1 polymer ?
#
loop_
_entity_poly.entity_id
_entity_poly.type
_entity_poly.pdbx_seq_one_letter_code
_entity_poly.pdbx_strand_id
1 'polypeptide(L)'
;MADTARLELSNGTLHSRPGATHPAAEVTVHGDRSQLDRIFSSETTMADLLDEGAVTADGDVDRLRALFACVTDFPRFYNIIEP
;
A
#
# COMPACT_ATOMS: atom_id res chain seq x y z
N MET A 1 -12.97 -18.04 -1.54
CA MET A 1 -13.16 -16.81 -0.74
C MET A 1 -12.20 -15.78 -1.28
N ALA A 2 -12.64 -14.53 -1.45
CA ALA A 2 -11.71 -13.46 -1.79
C ALA A 2 -10.75 -13.25 -0.62
N ASP A 3 -9.45 -13.27 -0.88
CA ASP A 3 -8.45 -12.90 0.13
C ASP A 3 -8.54 -11.39 0.36
N THR A 4 -8.73 -10.98 1.60
CA THR A 4 -9.04 -9.59 1.96
C THR A 4 -8.23 -9.20 3.18
N ALA A 5 -7.81 -7.94 3.26
CA ALA A 5 -7.18 -7.41 4.45
C ALA A 5 -7.66 -5.99 4.73
N ARG A 6 -7.90 -5.68 6.00
CA ARG A 6 -8.13 -4.33 6.47
C ARG A 6 -6.80 -3.71 6.84
N LEU A 7 -6.48 -2.57 6.22
CA LEU A 7 -5.33 -1.75 6.58
C LEU A 7 -5.81 -0.52 7.36
N GLU A 8 -5.11 -0.17 8.43
CA GLU A 8 -5.39 1.02 9.24
C GLU A 8 -4.08 1.68 9.64
N LEU A 9 -3.88 2.94 9.25
CA LEU A 9 -2.77 3.76 9.74
C LEU A 9 -3.31 4.68 10.85
N SER A 10 -2.93 4.39 12.10
CA SER A 10 -3.32 5.20 13.24
C SER A 10 -2.18 5.28 14.26
N ASN A 11 -2.07 6.41 14.96
CA ASN A 11 -1.04 6.63 16.00
C ASN A 11 0.40 6.34 15.52
N GLY A 12 0.71 6.66 14.25
CA GLY A 12 2.02 6.39 13.65
C GLY A 12 2.33 4.92 13.39
N THR A 13 1.33 4.03 13.42
CA THR A 13 1.48 2.60 13.22
C THR A 13 0.54 2.10 12.12
N LEU A 14 1.08 1.31 11.18
CA LEU A 14 0.29 0.62 10.16
C LEU A 14 -0.14 -0.76 10.67
N HIS A 15 -1.45 -0.95 10.82
CA HIS A 15 -2.06 -2.22 11.22
C HIS A 15 -2.63 -2.95 10.02
N SER A 16 -2.48 -4.27 9.99
CA SER A 16 -3.10 -5.16 9.01
C SER A 16 -3.91 -6.25 9.70
N ARG A 17 -5.15 -6.46 9.23
CA ARG A 17 -6.03 -7.54 9.70
C ARG A 17 -6.54 -8.36 8.52
N PRO A 18 -5.95 -9.54 8.26
CA PRO A 18 -6.41 -10.46 7.22
C PRO A 18 -7.84 -10.96 7.47
N GLY A 19 -8.56 -11.27 6.40
CA GLY A 19 -9.94 -11.75 6.40
C GLY A 19 -10.98 -10.71 6.86
N ALA A 20 -10.60 -9.44 6.98
CA ALA A 20 -11.48 -8.38 7.48
C ALA A 20 -11.62 -7.22 6.50
N THR A 21 -12.77 -6.55 6.55
CA THR A 21 -13.06 -5.26 5.92
C THR A 21 -13.53 -4.27 6.97
N HIS A 22 -13.70 -3.00 6.59
CA HIS A 22 -14.31 -1.99 7.45
C HIS A 22 -15.52 -1.37 6.73
N PRO A 23 -16.68 -1.21 7.39
CA PRO A 23 -17.90 -0.70 6.75
C PRO A 23 -17.78 0.78 6.32
N ALA A 24 -16.84 1.51 6.91
CA ALA A 24 -16.53 2.90 6.58
C ALA A 24 -15.04 3.05 6.26
N ALA A 25 -14.50 2.17 5.40
CA ALA A 25 -13.16 2.36 4.87
C ALA A 25 -13.13 3.61 3.99
N GLU A 26 -12.10 4.44 4.09
CA GLU A 26 -11.98 5.62 3.23
C GLU A 26 -11.64 5.27 1.79
N VAL A 27 -10.98 4.14 1.59
CA VAL A 27 -10.69 3.58 0.27
C VAL A 27 -10.82 2.06 0.32
N THR A 28 -11.41 1.47 -0.71
CA THR A 28 -11.42 0.02 -0.96
C THR A 28 -10.62 -0.25 -2.22
N VAL A 29 -9.68 -1.18 -2.15
CA VAL A 29 -8.75 -1.49 -3.25
C VAL A 29 -9.00 -2.91 -3.74
N HIS A 30 -9.11 -3.07 -5.04
CA HIS A 30 -9.38 -4.34 -5.71
C HIS A 30 -8.29 -4.63 -6.74
N GLY A 31 -7.75 -5.84 -6.74
CA GLY A 31 -6.73 -6.27 -7.69
C GLY A 31 -6.17 -7.64 -7.35
N ASP A 32 -5.39 -8.20 -8.27
CA ASP A 32 -4.73 -9.47 -8.06
C ASP A 32 -3.45 -9.33 -7.23
N ARG A 33 -3.17 -10.33 -6.38
CA ARG A 33 -1.94 -10.36 -5.57
C ARG A 33 -0.68 -10.24 -6.42
N SER A 34 -0.67 -10.83 -7.62
CA SER A 34 0.44 -10.77 -8.56
C SER A 34 0.74 -9.36 -9.07
N GLN A 35 -0.26 -8.47 -9.17
CA GLN A 35 -0.03 -7.07 -9.53
C GLN A 35 0.58 -6.31 -8.36
N LEU A 36 0.12 -6.57 -7.13
CA LEU A 36 0.72 -5.97 -5.93
C LEU A 36 2.17 -6.39 -5.71
N ASP A 37 2.55 -7.61 -6.11
CA ASP A 37 3.94 -8.09 -6.01
C ASP A 37 4.91 -7.29 -6.90
N ARG A 38 4.42 -6.61 -7.94
CA ARG A 38 5.23 -5.72 -8.79
C ARG A 38 5.77 -4.53 -7.99
N ILE A 39 5.07 -4.08 -6.94
CA ILE A 39 5.54 -2.98 -6.07
C ILE A 39 6.86 -3.34 -5.38
N PHE A 40 7.05 -4.62 -5.04
CA PHE A 40 8.24 -5.07 -4.32
C PHE A 40 9.34 -5.63 -5.22
N SER A 41 8.98 -6.09 -6.41
CA SER A 41 9.89 -6.79 -7.33
C SER A 41 10.39 -5.92 -8.49
N SER A 42 9.87 -4.70 -8.63
CA SER A 42 10.22 -3.75 -9.68
C SER A 42 10.15 -2.32 -9.15
N GLU A 43 10.46 -1.33 -10.00
CA GLU A 43 10.30 0.10 -9.70
C GLU A 43 8.84 0.60 -9.86
N THR A 44 7.86 -0.32 -9.90
CA THR A 44 6.44 0.03 -10.05
C THR A 44 5.87 0.55 -8.73
N THR A 45 5.11 1.65 -8.76
CA THR A 45 4.43 2.19 -7.58
C THR A 45 2.94 1.83 -7.57
N MET A 46 2.26 2.00 -6.41
CA MET A 46 0.80 1.88 -6.37
C MET A 46 0.10 2.89 -7.30
N ALA A 47 0.68 4.08 -7.50
CA ALA A 47 0.15 5.06 -8.44
C ALA A 47 0.18 4.53 -9.88
N ASP A 48 1.29 3.92 -10.29
CA ASP A 48 1.41 3.31 -11.62
C ASP A 48 0.40 2.18 -11.82
N LEU A 49 0.19 1.33 -10.82
CA LEU A 49 -0.80 0.23 -10.87
C LEU A 49 -2.25 0.74 -11.01
N LEU A 50 -2.57 1.89 -10.41
CA LEU A 50 -3.87 2.54 -10.54
C LEU A 50 -4.03 3.18 -11.93
N ASP A 51 -3.00 3.88 -12.41
CA ASP A 51 -3.01 4.59 -13.68
C ASP A 51 -3.08 3.62 -14.88
N GLU A 52 -2.46 2.43 -14.77
CA GLU A 52 -2.55 1.36 -15.79
C GLU A 52 -3.83 0.49 -15.67
N GLY A 53 -4.61 0.67 -14.60
CA GLY A 53 -5.84 -0.10 -14.34
C GLY A 53 -5.63 -1.54 -13.89
N ALA A 54 -4.41 -1.93 -13.49
CA ALA A 54 -4.11 -3.25 -12.94
C ALA A 54 -4.66 -3.43 -11.51
N VAL A 55 -4.85 -2.32 -10.81
CA VAL A 55 -5.55 -2.23 -9.51
C VAL A 55 -6.62 -1.16 -9.65
N THR A 56 -7.80 -1.38 -9.08
CA THR A 56 -8.85 -0.37 -8.98
C THR A 56 -9.06 0.04 -7.54
N ALA A 57 -9.48 1.29 -7.33
CA ALA A 57 -9.76 1.81 -6.00
C ALA A 57 -11.07 2.61 -6.01
N ASP A 58 -11.92 2.33 -5.04
CA ASP A 58 -13.18 3.01 -4.80
C ASP A 58 -13.07 3.84 -3.52
N GLY A 59 -13.48 5.11 -3.58
CA GLY A 59 -13.40 6.06 -2.46
C GLY A 59 -12.31 7.12 -2.64
N ASP A 60 -11.64 7.47 -1.54
CA ASP A 60 -10.63 8.53 -1.49
C ASP A 60 -9.25 7.99 -1.91
N VAL A 61 -8.99 8.05 -3.23
CA VAL A 61 -7.71 7.60 -3.81
C VAL A 61 -6.53 8.47 -3.35
N ASP A 62 -6.76 9.74 -3.02
CA ASP A 62 -5.71 10.63 -2.52
C ASP A 62 -5.22 10.18 -1.14
N ARG A 63 -6.10 9.64 -0.29
CA ARG A 63 -5.68 8.98 0.96
C ARG A 63 -4.83 7.73 0.74
N LEU A 64 -5.13 6.94 -0.30
CA LEU A 64 -4.29 5.80 -0.67
C LEU A 64 -2.91 6.28 -1.11
N ARG A 65 -2.84 7.31 -1.96
CA ARG A 65 -1.56 7.93 -2.39
C ARG A 65 -0.78 8.48 -1.19
N ALA A 66 -1.46 9.15 -0.26
CA ALA A 66 -0.85 9.68 0.97
C ALA A 66 -0.29 8.56 1.88
N LEU A 67 -0.98 7.42 1.99
CA LEU A 67 -0.47 6.25 2.73
C LEU A 67 0.86 5.77 2.16
N PHE A 68 0.95 5.62 0.84
CA PHE A 68 2.19 5.18 0.19
C PHE A 68 3.31 6.23 0.27
N ALA A 69 2.98 7.52 0.27
CA ALA A 69 3.95 8.59 0.51
C ALA A 69 4.57 8.56 1.91
N CYS A 70 3.97 7.86 2.88
CA CYS A 70 4.57 7.65 4.21
C CYS A 70 5.59 6.49 4.24
N VAL A 71 5.67 5.68 3.18
CA VAL A 71 6.63 4.56 3.12
C VAL A 71 8.01 5.13 2.83
N THR A 72 8.98 4.81 3.69
CA THR A 72 10.35 5.30 3.57
C THR A 72 11.20 4.31 2.78
N ASP A 73 11.91 4.82 1.78
CA ASP A 73 12.99 4.07 1.12
C ASP A 73 14.26 4.13 1.96
N PHE A 74 14.79 2.96 2.32
CA PHE A 74 16.02 2.86 3.07
C PHE A 74 17.22 2.71 2.13
N PRO A 75 18.26 3.56 2.25
CA PRO A 75 19.46 3.40 1.45
C PRO A 75 20.13 2.08 1.79
N ARG A 76 20.60 1.36 0.76
CA ARG A 76 21.29 0.07 0.93
C ARG A 76 22.53 0.18 1.82
N PHE A 77 23.22 1.31 1.72
CA PHE A 77 24.38 1.63 2.53
C PHE A 77 24.08 2.90 3.33
N TYR A 78 24.26 2.82 4.63
CA TYR A 78 24.24 3.92 5.57
C TYR A 78 25.60 3.94 6.30
N ASN A 79 25.97 5.08 6.89
CA ASN A 79 27.24 5.17 7.60
C ASN A 79 27.24 4.20 8.79
N ILE A 80 28.27 3.35 8.87
CA ILE A 80 28.41 2.35 9.95
C ILE A 80 29.39 2.83 11.03
N ILE A 81 30.51 3.44 10.62
CA ILE A 81 31.61 3.83 11.51
C ILE A 81 31.63 5.34 11.83
N GLU A 82 30.87 6.12 11.09
CA GLU A 82 30.70 7.57 11.29
C GLU A 82 29.21 7.87 11.45
N PRO A 83 28.82 8.86 12.28
CA PRO A 83 27.44 9.35 12.32
C PRO A 83 26.93 9.85 10.96
#